data_AF-A0A1Y3AC00-F1
#
_entry.id   AF-A0A1Y3AC00-F1
#
_cell.length_a   1.000
_cell.length_b   1.000
_cell.length_c   1.000
_cell.angle_alpha   90.00
_cell.angle_beta   90.00
_cell.angle_gamma   90.00
#
_symmetry.space_group_name_H-M   'P 1'
#
loop_
_entity.id
_entity.type
_entity.pdbx_description
1 polymer ?
#
loop_
_entity_poly.entity_id
_entity_poly.type
_entity_poly.pdbx_seq_one_letter_code
_entity_poly.pdbx_strand_id
1 'polypeptide(L)' 'MSDQQTTTSRERLRMHLVQALTRTDSNDVQQHLKAALEEWENLPATPLQECPLCGKVGLPERIQQHECAPR' A
#
# COMPACT_ATOMS: atom_id res chain seq x y z
N MET A 1 16.50 -1.21 17.47
CA MET A 1 15.88 -2.50 17.11
C MET A 1 15.03 -2.26 15.88
N SER A 2 15.09 -3.14 14.90
CA SER A 2 14.89 -2.83 13.48
C SER A 2 13.47 -2.39 13.10
N ASP A 3 13.29 -1.09 12.88
CA ASP A 3 12.21 -0.49 12.09
C ASP A 3 12.37 -0.91 10.62
N GLN A 4 12.10 -2.18 10.33
CA GLN A 4 11.83 -2.61 8.95
C GLN A 4 10.45 -2.05 8.56
N GLN A 5 10.43 -0.73 8.34
CA GLN A 5 9.34 0.05 7.77
C GLN A 5 9.10 -0.44 6.34
N THR A 6 8.53 -1.63 6.20
CA THR A 6 8.08 -2.15 4.91
C THR A 6 6.80 -1.42 4.56
N THR A 7 6.93 -0.40 3.72
CA THR A 7 5.83 0.37 3.17
C THR A 7 4.80 -0.56 2.55
N THR A 8 3.55 -0.41 2.94
CA THR A 8 2.42 -1.17 2.41
C THR A 8 2.24 -0.90 0.92
N SER A 9 1.59 -1.82 0.21
CA SER A 9 1.26 -1.66 -1.21
C SER A 9 0.46 -0.39 -1.46
N ARG A 10 -0.40 -0.03 -0.51
CA ARG A 10 -1.15 1.22 -0.49
C ARG A 10 -0.25 2.45 -0.40
N GLU A 11 0.74 2.44 0.50
CA GLU A 11 1.70 3.54 0.66
C GLU A 11 2.63 3.68 -0.55
N ARG A 12 3.08 2.56 -1.14
CA ARG A 12 3.88 2.57 -2.37
C ARG A 12 3.10 3.17 -3.54
N LEU A 13 1.81 2.86 -3.67
CA LEU A 13 0.95 3.48 -4.68
C LEU A 13 0.88 5.01 -4.49
N ARG A 14 0.66 5.49 -3.26
CA ARG A 14 0.65 6.93 -2.96
C ARG A 14 1.96 7.59 -3.36
N MET A 15 3.09 6.98 -2.98
CA MET A 15 4.42 7.49 -3.33
C MET A 15 4.57 7.65 -4.85
N HIS A 16 4.18 6.65 -5.64
CA HIS A 16 4.27 6.74 -7.10
C HIS A 16 3.35 7.81 -7.69
N LEU A 17 2.12 7.96 -7.18
CA LEU A 17 1.19 9.01 -7.63
C LEU A 17 1.74 10.41 -7.34
N VAL A 18 2.30 10.64 -6.15
CA VAL A 18 2.93 11.92 -5.79
C VAL A 18 4.17 12.20 -6.64
N GLN A 19 4.99 11.18 -6.90
CA GLN A 19 6.15 11.32 -7.79
C GLN A 19 5.74 11.65 -9.22
N ALA A 20 4.70 11.01 -9.75
CA ALA A 20 4.17 11.34 -11.08
C ALA A 20 3.65 12.78 -11.12
N LEU A 21 2.95 13.22 -10.07
CA LEU A 21 2.37 14.56 -10.01
C LEU A 21 3.44 15.65 -10.00
N THR A 22 4.55 15.41 -9.29
CA THR A 22 5.66 16.37 -9.17
C THR A 22 6.55 16.44 -10.42
N ARG A 23 6.46 15.47 -11.33
CA ARG A 23 7.33 15.35 -12.51
C ARG A 23 6.62 15.59 -13.84
N THR A 24 5.30 15.69 -13.85
CA THR A 24 4.54 15.88 -15.09
C THR A 24 4.33 17.36 -15.39
N ASP A 25 4.57 17.73 -16.65
CA ASP A 25 4.30 19.09 -17.17
C ASP A 25 2.90 19.24 -17.79
N SER A 26 2.17 18.13 -17.96
CA SER A 26 0.82 18.16 -18.53
C SER A 26 -0.23 18.48 -17.45
N ASN A 27 -0.96 19.58 -17.66
CA ASN A 27 -2.00 20.03 -16.74
C ASN A 27 -3.13 18.99 -16.57
N ASP A 28 -3.54 18.35 -17.67
CA ASP A 28 -4.55 17.28 -17.64
C ASP A 28 -4.06 16.08 -16.80
N VAL A 29 -2.80 15.68 -16.97
CA VAL A 29 -2.21 14.61 -16.16
C VAL A 29 -2.14 15.02 -14.67
N GLN A 30 -1.80 16.28 -14.37
CA GLN A 30 -1.82 16.77 -12.99
C GLN A 30 -3.22 16.70 -12.36
N GLN A 31 -4.27 17.06 -13.12
CA GLN A 31 -5.66 16.98 -12.64
C GLN A 31 -6.06 15.55 -12.34
N HIS A 32 -5.77 14.61 -13.24
CA HIS A 32 -6.07 13.19 -13.01
C HIS A 32 -5.30 12.61 -11.83
N LEU A 33 -4.03 12.97 -11.65
CA LEU A 33 -3.23 12.49 -10.51
C LEU A 33 -3.72 13.06 -9.18
N LYS A 34 -4.17 14.32 -9.15
CA LYS A 34 -4.82 14.90 -7.96
C LYS A 34 -6.10 14.17 -7.60
N ALA A 35 -6.98 13.91 -8.57
CA ALA A 35 -8.20 13.15 -8.36
C ALA A 35 -7.90 11.72 -7.85
N ALA A 36 -6.89 11.05 -8.41
CA ALA A 36 -6.47 9.73 -7.94
C ALA A 36 -5.95 9.75 -6.49
N LEU A 37 -5.23 10.81 -6.09
CA LEU A 37 -4.77 10.99 -4.72
C LEU A 37 -5.92 11.27 -3.74
N GLU A 38 -6.92 12.05 -4.16
CA GLU A 38 -8.13 12.30 -3.37
C GLU A 38 -8.92 11.01 -3.13
N GLU A 39 -9.17 10.22 -4.18
CA GLU A 39 -9.77 8.89 -4.04
C GLU A 39 -8.94 7.98 -3.13
N TRP A 40 -7.61 7.99 -3.27
CA TRP A 40 -6.71 7.22 -2.41
C TRP A 40 -6.83 7.64 -0.94
N GLU A 41 -6.99 8.92 -0.62
CA GLU A 41 -7.16 9.41 0.75
C GLU A 41 -8.47 8.92 1.37
N ASN A 42 -9.51 8.75 0.55
CA ASN A 42 -10.83 8.28 0.97
C ASN A 42 -10.93 6.75 1.12
N LEU A 43 -9.99 5.96 0.57
CA LEU A 43 -10.01 4.51 0.71
C LEU A 43 -9.80 4.08 2.17
N PRO A 44 -10.45 3.02 2.67
CA PRO A 44 -10.19 2.47 4.00
C PRO A 44 -8.79 1.86 4.09
N ALA A 45 -8.13 1.94 5.24
CA ALA A 45 -6.82 1.33 5.46
C ALA A 45 -6.79 -0.15 5.03
N THR A 46 -5.64 -0.63 4.55
CA THR A 46 -5.50 -2.02 4.09
C THR A 46 -5.90 -2.98 5.23
N PRO A 47 -6.94 -3.80 5.05
CA PRO A 47 -7.40 -4.69 6.10
C PRO A 47 -6.34 -5.76 6.38
N LEU A 48 -6.18 -6.12 7.65
CA LEU A 48 -5.34 -7.25 8.03
C LEU A 48 -6.04 -8.55 7.64
N GLN A 49 -5.26 -9.53 7.21
CA GLN A 49 -5.71 -10.88 6.88
C GLN A 49 -5.11 -11.88 7.86
N GLU A 50 -5.88 -12.93 8.15
CA GLU A 50 -5.41 -14.08 8.91
C GLU A 50 -4.87 -15.15 7.96
N CYS A 51 -3.70 -15.71 8.28
CA CYS A 51 -3.19 -16.89 7.59
C CYS A 51 -4.05 -18.11 7.96
N PRO A 52 -4.67 -18.81 7.00
CA PRO A 52 -5.53 -19.95 7.30
C PRO A 52 -4.77 -21.17 7.86
N LEU A 53 -3.44 -21.20 7.74
CA LEU A 53 -2.61 -22.33 8.17
C LEU A 53 -2.07 -22.17 9.59
N CYS A 54 -1.60 -20.98 9.95
CA CYS A 54 -0.97 -20.73 11.26
C CYS A 54 -1.72 -19.71 12.14
N GLY A 55 -2.77 -19.07 11.63
CA GLY A 55 -3.57 -18.07 12.35
C GLY A 55 -2.83 -16.76 12.65
N LYS A 56 -1.70 -16.48 11.99
CA LYS A 56 -1.03 -15.16 12.11
C LYS A 56 -1.88 -14.10 11.39
N VAL A 57 -2.05 -12.95 12.01
CA VAL A 57 -2.79 -11.81 11.42
C VAL A 57 -1.80 -10.73 10.99
N GLY A 58 -1.93 -10.22 9.78
CA GLY A 58 -1.01 -9.23 9.24
C GLY A 58 -1.46 -8.65 7.91
N LEU A 59 -0.65 -7.74 7.35
CA LEU A 59 -0.91 -7.17 6.03
C LEU A 59 -0.94 -8.29 4.97
N PRO A 60 -1.83 -8.21 3.96
CA PRO A 60 -1.95 -9.24 2.93
C PRO A 60 -0.62 -9.63 2.28
N GLU A 61 0.22 -8.65 1.91
CA GLU A 61 1.51 -8.89 1.30
C GLU A 61 2.49 -9.63 2.22
N ARG A 62 2.42 -9.38 3.53
CA ARG A 62 3.25 -10.07 4.52
C ARG A 62 2.71 -11.48 4.78
N ILE A 63 1.39 -11.64 4.83
CA ILE A 63 0.75 -12.96 4.97
C ILE A 63 1.02 -13.84 3.73
N GLN A 64 1.16 -13.27 2.55
CA GLN A 64 1.53 -14.05 1.37
C GLN A 64 3.00 -14.53 1.38
N GLN A 65 3.90 -13.75 1.98
CA GLN A 65 5.35 -14.02 1.95
C GLN A 65 5.91 -14.64 3.23
N HIS A 66 5.13 -14.67 4.31
CA HIS A 66 5.65 -15.15 5.58
C HIS A 66 5.96 -16.65 5.55
N GLU A 67 7.00 -17.03 6.28
CA GLU A 67 7.27 -18.43 6.58
C GLU A 67 6.19 -18.96 7.51
N CYS A 68 5.32 -19.79 6.94
CA CYS A 68 4.26 -20.45 7.67
C CYS A 68 4.81 -21.70 8.37
N ALA A 69 4.61 -21.77 9.68
CA ALA A 69 4.79 -23.00 10.45
C ALA A 69 3.41 -23.42 10.97
N PRO A 70 2.97 -24.67 10.75
CA PRO A 70 1.71 -25.17 11.29
C PRO A 70 1.71 -25.09 12.82
N ARG A 71 0.55 -24.83 13.41
CA ARG A 71 0.34 -24.84 14.86
C ARG A 71 0.35 -26.23 15.45
#